data_AF-A0ABD6BPC9-F1
#
_entry.id   AF-A0ABD6BPC9-F1
#
_cell.length_a   1.000
_cell.length_b   1.000
_cell.length_c   1.000
_cell.angle_alpha   90.00
_cell.angle_beta   90.00
_cell.angle_gamma   90.00
#
_symmetry.space_group_name_H-M   'P 1'
#
loop_
_entity.id
_entity.type
_entity.pdbx_description
1 polymer ?
#
loop_
_entity_poly.entity_id
_entity_poly.type
_entity_poly.pdbx_seq_one_letter_code
_entity_poly.pdbx_strand_id
1 'polypeptide(L)'
;MSADLAPPSTDEHAPGERLDFDRLAGTEETSWSRADPEAALIESTGRYGFRVTLPGGEGHLVALAIDAGEYVGTCDCKAWEYHDGPCAHLCVIRKAAFAGVSDARDEPVTIPRLDLDAHSADERAVADGGFVERAQRTDATGGRR
;
A
#
# COMPACT_ATOMS: atom_id res chain seq x y z
N MET A 1 -35.05 2.34 9.67
CA MET A 1 -33.94 2.90 10.46
C MET A 1 -32.69 2.25 9.91
N SER A 2 -32.00 2.97 9.03
CA SER A 2 -30.80 2.48 8.35
C SER A 2 -29.70 2.33 9.38
N ALA A 3 -29.18 1.11 9.54
CA ALA A 3 -27.97 0.90 10.30
C ALA A 3 -26.83 1.55 9.51
N ASP A 4 -26.19 2.54 10.10
CA ASP A 4 -24.96 3.14 9.59
C ASP A 4 -23.93 2.03 9.36
N LEU A 5 -23.74 1.67 8.09
CA LEU A 5 -22.59 0.90 7.62
C LEU A 5 -21.38 1.84 7.66
N ALA A 6 -20.94 2.21 8.86
CA ALA A 6 -19.62 2.77 9.04
C ALA A 6 -18.62 1.68 8.60
N PRO A 7 -17.77 1.93 7.59
CA PRO A 7 -16.69 0.99 7.29
C PRO A 7 -15.82 0.84 8.56
N PRO A 8 -15.25 -0.35 8.82
CA PRO A 8 -14.35 -0.53 9.95
C PRO A 8 -13.26 0.55 9.90
N SER A 9 -12.92 1.08 11.07
CA SER A 9 -11.91 2.12 11.21
C SER A 9 -10.60 1.62 10.62
N THR A 10 -9.93 2.43 9.80
CA THR A 10 -8.58 2.10 9.32
C THR A 10 -7.57 1.89 10.47
N ASP A 11 -7.89 2.30 11.70
CA ASP A 11 -7.05 2.04 12.89
C ASP A 11 -7.15 0.61 13.43
N GLU A 12 -8.23 -0.14 13.18
CA GLU A 12 -8.37 -1.51 13.70
C GLU A 12 -7.54 -2.54 12.89
N HIS A 13 -7.00 -2.11 11.75
CA HIS A 13 -6.05 -2.86 10.92
C HIS A 13 -4.87 -1.98 10.47
N ALA A 14 -4.17 -1.38 11.42
CA ALA A 14 -2.87 -0.77 11.13
C ALA A 14 -1.90 -1.83 10.56
N PRO A 15 -1.02 -1.49 9.60
CA PRO A 15 -0.05 -2.45 9.09
C PRO A 15 0.80 -3.00 10.23
N GLY A 16 0.68 -4.31 10.44
CA GLY A 16 1.12 -4.98 11.67
C GLY A 16 2.49 -5.63 11.52
N GLU A 17 2.51 -6.96 11.59
CA GLU A 17 3.75 -7.73 11.66
C GLU A 17 4.53 -7.70 10.33
N ARG A 18 5.85 -7.86 10.44
CA ARG A 18 6.73 -7.97 9.26
C ARG A 18 6.41 -9.24 8.48
N LEU A 19 6.29 -9.11 7.17
CA LEU A 19 5.96 -10.19 6.26
C LEU A 19 7.12 -10.46 5.31
N ASP A 20 7.58 -11.71 5.28
CA ASP A 20 8.57 -12.18 4.32
C ASP A 20 7.86 -12.95 3.19
N PHE A 21 7.48 -12.22 2.13
CA PHE A 21 6.89 -12.83 0.93
C PHE A 21 7.91 -13.57 0.09
N ASP A 22 9.18 -13.19 0.15
CA ASP A 22 10.23 -13.78 -0.69
C ASP A 22 10.55 -15.21 -0.23
N ARG A 23 10.40 -15.50 1.07
CA ARG A 23 10.41 -16.87 1.60
C ARG A 23 9.38 -17.78 0.93
N LEU A 24 8.22 -17.25 0.56
CA LEU A 24 7.14 -18.00 -0.07
C LEU A 24 7.22 -18.00 -1.60
N ALA A 25 7.84 -16.98 -2.17
CA ALA A 25 7.94 -16.81 -3.61
C ALA A 25 8.75 -17.95 -4.24
N GLY A 26 8.09 -18.77 -5.06
CA GLY A 26 8.72 -19.90 -5.75
C GLY A 26 8.78 -21.19 -4.94
N THR A 27 8.16 -21.24 -3.75
CA THR A 27 7.96 -22.49 -3.01
C THR A 27 6.62 -23.13 -3.37
N GLU A 28 6.45 -24.42 -3.06
CA GLU A 28 5.17 -25.12 -3.15
C GLU A 28 4.27 -24.84 -1.93
N GLU A 29 4.56 -23.80 -1.13
CA GLU A 29 3.73 -23.48 0.01
C GLU A 29 2.29 -23.17 -0.44
N THR A 30 1.34 -23.75 0.28
CA THR A 30 -0.08 -23.72 -0.09
C THR A 30 -0.66 -22.30 -0.10
N SER A 31 -0.11 -21.38 0.69
CA SER A 31 -0.53 -19.99 0.72
C SER A 31 -0.19 -19.26 -0.58
N TRP A 32 1.05 -19.37 -1.04
CA TRP A 32 1.50 -18.73 -2.29
C TRP A 32 0.87 -19.37 -3.52
N SER A 33 0.79 -20.70 -3.58
CA SER A 33 0.23 -21.41 -4.74
C SER A 33 -1.27 -21.14 -4.94
N ARG A 34 -2.05 -21.00 -3.86
CA ARG A 34 -3.49 -20.69 -3.92
C ARG A 34 -3.81 -19.22 -4.15
N ALA A 35 -2.85 -18.33 -3.96
CA ALA A 35 -3.02 -16.90 -4.13
C ALA A 35 -3.00 -16.53 -5.61
N ASP A 36 -4.10 -16.74 -6.31
CA ASP A 36 -4.31 -16.28 -7.68
C ASP A 36 -5.04 -14.92 -7.67
N PRO A 37 -4.37 -13.82 -8.05
CA PRO A 37 -4.98 -12.50 -8.04
C PRO A 37 -6.06 -12.31 -9.12
N GLU A 38 -6.06 -13.08 -10.21
CA GLU A 38 -7.08 -12.96 -11.26
C GLU A 38 -8.37 -13.70 -10.89
N ALA A 39 -8.27 -14.74 -10.08
CA ALA A 39 -9.42 -15.52 -9.62
C ALA A 39 -10.02 -15.01 -8.30
N ALA A 40 -9.29 -14.21 -7.54
CA ALA A 40 -9.76 -13.65 -6.27
C ALA A 40 -10.59 -12.38 -6.48
N LEU A 41 -11.58 -12.17 -5.63
CA LEU A 41 -12.26 -10.87 -5.50
C LEU A 41 -11.47 -9.99 -4.51
N ILE A 42 -11.05 -8.82 -4.97
CA ILE A 42 -10.32 -7.83 -4.18
C ILE A 42 -11.17 -6.56 -4.10
N GLU A 43 -11.48 -6.11 -2.89
CA GLU A 43 -12.23 -4.88 -2.66
C GLU A 43 -11.40 -3.96 -1.76
N SER A 44 -10.95 -2.81 -2.27
CA SER A 44 -10.31 -1.78 -1.45
C SER A 44 -11.30 -1.21 -0.42
N THR A 45 -10.97 -1.33 0.87
CA THR A 45 -11.81 -0.85 1.98
C THR A 45 -11.29 0.44 2.61
N GLY A 46 -10.04 0.78 2.34
CA GLY A 46 -9.39 2.00 2.80
C GLY A 46 -7.99 2.10 2.20
N ARG A 47 -7.16 2.95 2.80
CA ARG A 47 -5.81 3.20 2.28
C ARG A 47 -4.91 1.96 2.29
N TYR A 48 -4.88 1.26 3.42
CA TYR A 48 -4.07 0.06 3.65
C TYR A 48 -4.92 -1.22 3.56
N GLY A 49 -6.24 -1.06 3.52
CA GLY A 49 -7.22 -2.10 3.80
C GLY A 49 -7.85 -2.68 2.53
N PHE A 50 -7.96 -4.00 2.51
CA PHE A 50 -8.59 -4.77 1.46
C PHE A 50 -9.50 -5.84 2.08
N ARG A 51 -10.63 -6.12 1.43
CA ARG A 51 -11.38 -7.35 1.62
C ARG A 51 -11.00 -8.30 0.49
N VAL A 52 -10.48 -9.48 0.83
CA VAL A 52 -10.01 -10.47 -0.14
C VAL A 52 -10.84 -11.73 -0.01
N THR A 53 -11.44 -12.17 -1.12
CA THR A 53 -12.20 -13.44 -1.18
C THR A 53 -11.54 -14.36 -2.20
N LEU A 54 -10.99 -15.48 -1.72
CA LEU A 54 -10.45 -16.53 -2.59
C LEU A 54 -11.59 -17.35 -3.22
N PRO A 55 -11.36 -18.02 -4.37
CA PRO A 55 -12.37 -18.84 -5.02
C PRO A 55 -13.02 -19.87 -4.06
N GLY A 56 -14.34 -19.76 -3.88
CA GLY A 56 -15.13 -20.65 -3.02
C GLY A 56 -14.91 -20.48 -1.52
N GLY A 57 -14.19 -19.43 -1.09
CA GLY A 57 -13.94 -19.11 0.31
C GLY A 57 -14.79 -17.95 0.84
N GLU A 58 -14.59 -17.62 2.11
CA GLU A 58 -15.13 -16.41 2.72
C GLU A 58 -14.17 -15.23 2.51
N GLY A 59 -14.73 -14.02 2.52
CA GLY A 59 -13.95 -12.79 2.41
C GLY A 59 -13.33 -12.39 3.74
N HIS A 60 -12.04 -12.07 3.72
CA HIS A 60 -11.23 -11.72 4.88
C HIS A 60 -10.72 -10.29 4.81
N LEU A 61 -10.65 -9.60 5.94
CA LEU A 61 -10.05 -8.28 6.03
C LEU A 61 -8.53 -8.41 6.12
N VAL A 62 -7.87 -7.62 5.28
CA VAL A 62 -6.41 -7.61 5.11
C VAL A 62 -5.95 -6.17 5.19
N ALA A 63 -4.86 -5.93 5.93
CA ALA A 63 -4.10 -4.69 5.81
C ALA A 63 -2.68 -5.00 5.35
N LEU A 64 -2.19 -4.23 4.38
CA LEU A 64 -0.84 -4.38 3.85
C LEU A 64 -0.24 -3.02 3.48
N ALA A 65 0.99 -2.79 3.92
CA ALA A 65 1.78 -1.62 3.55
C ALA A 65 3.27 -1.98 3.44
N ILE A 66 4.06 -1.00 3.01
CA ILE A 66 5.52 -1.04 3.08
C ILE A 66 5.98 -0.04 4.15
N ASP A 67 6.82 -0.47 5.07
CA ASP A 67 7.45 0.37 6.09
C ASP A 67 8.97 0.17 6.07
N ALA A 68 9.72 1.26 5.92
CA ALA A 68 11.18 1.25 5.77
C ALA A 68 11.71 0.23 4.74
N GLY A 69 10.96 0.00 3.67
CA GLY A 69 11.30 -0.97 2.61
C GLY A 69 10.84 -2.41 2.84
N GLU A 70 10.31 -2.72 4.03
CA GLU A 70 9.81 -4.05 4.40
C GLU A 70 8.28 -4.11 4.26
N TYR A 71 7.72 -5.28 3.94
CA TYR A 71 6.28 -5.45 3.98
C TYR A 71 5.79 -5.65 5.41
N VAL A 72 4.71 -4.96 5.76
CA VAL A 72 4.03 -5.07 7.06
C VAL A 72 2.53 -5.24 6.85
N GLY A 73 1.90 -6.13 7.59
CA GLY A 73 0.48 -6.39 7.39
C GLY A 73 -0.16 -7.32 8.41
N THR A 74 -1.47 -7.45 8.27
CA THR A 74 -2.31 -8.32 9.12
C THR A 74 -3.44 -8.93 8.29
N CYS A 75 -3.96 -10.07 8.72
CA CYS A 75 -5.17 -10.67 8.17
C CYS A 75 -6.03 -11.26 9.30
N ASP A 76 -7.35 -11.17 9.18
CA ASP A 76 -8.30 -11.73 10.15
C ASP A 76 -8.61 -13.22 9.94
N CYS A 77 -7.94 -13.89 8.99
CA CYS A 77 -8.20 -15.30 8.71
C CYS A 77 -7.59 -16.19 9.79
N LYS A 78 -8.25 -17.31 10.11
CA LYS A 78 -7.74 -18.26 11.13
C LYS A 78 -6.33 -18.76 10.85
N ALA A 79 -5.96 -18.90 9.58
CA ALA A 79 -4.61 -19.35 9.21
C ALA A 79 -3.52 -18.38 9.69
N TRP A 80 -3.84 -17.09 9.84
CA TRP A 80 -2.93 -16.09 10.40
C TRP A 80 -2.55 -16.38 11.85
N GLU A 81 -3.48 -16.92 12.66
CA GLU A 81 -3.22 -17.23 14.07
C GLU A 81 -2.30 -18.45 14.28
N TYR A 82 -2.16 -19.32 13.28
CA TYR A 82 -1.52 -20.64 13.44
C TYR A 82 -0.33 -20.88 12.53
N HIS A 83 0.03 -19.94 11.65
CA HIS A 83 1.14 -20.09 10.72
C HIS A 83 2.07 -18.88 10.76
N ASP A 84 3.37 -19.15 10.78
CA ASP A 84 4.39 -18.12 10.64
C ASP A 84 4.51 -17.72 9.16
N GLY A 85 4.07 -16.51 8.84
CA GLY A 85 4.28 -15.89 7.53
C GLY A 85 3.00 -15.52 6.78
N PRO A 86 3.13 -15.02 5.54
CA PRO A 86 2.00 -14.47 4.80
C PRO A 86 0.94 -15.53 4.47
N CYS A 87 -0.31 -15.27 4.85
CA CYS A 87 -1.44 -16.09 4.41
C CYS A 87 -1.73 -15.88 2.91
N ALA A 88 -2.59 -16.73 2.34
CA ALA A 88 -2.97 -16.63 0.93
C ALA A 88 -3.61 -15.27 0.56
N HIS A 89 -4.37 -14.65 1.48
CA HIS A 89 -4.99 -13.35 1.24
C HIS A 89 -3.94 -12.22 1.10
N LEU A 90 -2.94 -12.20 1.97
CA LEU A 90 -1.81 -11.28 1.88
C LEU A 90 -1.02 -11.51 0.59
N CYS A 91 -0.81 -12.78 0.21
CA CYS A 91 -0.14 -13.14 -1.04
C CYS A 91 -0.92 -12.66 -2.28
N VAL A 92 -2.26 -12.69 -2.25
CA VAL A 92 -3.09 -12.16 -3.35
C VAL A 92 -2.82 -10.67 -3.56
N ILE A 93 -2.86 -9.85 -2.51
CA ILE A 93 -2.59 -8.40 -2.63
C ILE A 93 -1.16 -8.17 -3.15
N ARG A 94 -0.17 -8.89 -2.60
CA ARG A 94 1.23 -8.79 -3.04
C ARG A 94 1.40 -9.09 -4.53
N LYS A 95 0.74 -10.14 -5.04
CA LYS A 95 0.79 -10.54 -6.45
C LYS A 95 -0.01 -9.61 -7.34
N ALA A 96 -1.20 -9.18 -6.91
CA ALA A 96 -2.03 -8.23 -7.65
C ALA A 96 -1.26 -6.92 -7.88
N ALA A 97 -0.65 -6.37 -6.83
CA ALA A 97 0.17 -5.16 -6.93
C ALA A 97 1.40 -5.34 -7.83
N PHE A 98 2.00 -6.53 -7.85
CA PHE A 98 3.13 -6.83 -8.74
C PHE A 98 2.70 -6.96 -10.21
N ALA A 99 1.58 -7.63 -10.46
CA ALA A 99 1.06 -7.92 -11.79
C ALA A 99 0.25 -6.76 -12.39
N GLY A 100 -0.09 -5.74 -11.60
CA GLY A 100 -0.94 -4.63 -12.04
C GLY A 100 -2.40 -5.02 -12.20
N VAL A 101 -2.89 -5.99 -11.40
CA VAL A 101 -4.29 -6.40 -11.39
C VAL A 101 -5.14 -5.35 -10.67
N SER A 102 -6.32 -5.06 -11.22
CA SER A 102 -7.28 -4.13 -10.63
C SER A 102 -8.16 -4.78 -9.57
N ASP A 103 -8.66 -3.97 -8.65
CA ASP A 103 -9.68 -4.35 -7.68
C ASP A 103 -11.09 -4.35 -8.30
N ALA A 104 -12.11 -4.62 -7.48
CA ALA A 104 -13.51 -4.67 -7.89
C ALA A 104 -14.07 -3.34 -8.42
N ARG A 105 -13.35 -2.23 -8.23
CA ARG A 105 -13.70 -0.89 -8.74
C ARG A 105 -12.90 -0.52 -10.00
N ASP A 106 -12.18 -1.48 -10.57
CA ASP A 106 -11.29 -1.28 -11.72
C ASP A 106 -10.11 -0.33 -11.40
N GLU A 107 -9.74 -0.20 -10.13
CA GLU A 107 -8.57 0.56 -9.70
C GLU A 107 -7.37 -0.38 -9.51
N PRO A 108 -6.17 -0.04 -10.02
CA PRO A 108 -5.00 -0.89 -9.87
C PRO A 108 -4.68 -1.09 -8.39
N VAL A 109 -4.51 -2.35 -7.97
CA VAL A 109 -4.11 -2.66 -6.59
C VAL A 109 -2.71 -2.10 -6.36
N THR A 110 -2.57 -1.23 -5.38
CA THR A 110 -1.28 -0.63 -4.98
C THR A 110 -1.05 -0.85 -3.49
N ILE A 111 0.21 -1.11 -3.12
CA ILE A 111 0.61 -1.25 -1.71
C ILE A 111 1.24 0.09 -1.29
N PRO A 112 0.58 0.87 -0.42
CA PRO A 112 1.07 2.16 0.02
C PRO A 112 2.31 2.03 0.94
N ARG A 113 3.06 3.13 1.06
CA ARG A 113 4.27 3.26 1.86
C ARG A 113 4.02 4.10 3.11
N LEU A 114 4.11 3.51 4.30
CA LEU A 114 3.89 4.18 5.59
C LEU A 114 4.96 5.23 5.91
N ASP A 115 6.22 4.92 5.58
CA ASP A 115 7.38 5.75 5.86
C ASP A 115 7.31 7.12 5.16
N LEU A 116 6.79 7.16 3.93
CA LEU A 116 6.57 8.41 3.21
C LEU A 116 5.43 9.25 3.81
N ASP A 117 4.49 8.62 4.49
CA ASP A 117 3.33 9.29 5.05
C ASP A 117 3.64 9.97 6.37
N ALA A 118 4.51 9.38 7.18
CA ALA A 118 5.06 10.02 8.37
C ALA A 118 5.76 11.34 8.03
N HIS A 119 6.41 11.43 6.86
CA HIS A 119 7.05 12.65 6.39
C HIS A 119 6.07 13.72 5.88
N SER A 120 4.89 13.32 5.37
CA SER A 120 3.86 14.26 4.91
C SER A 120 3.12 14.97 6.06
N ALA A 121 3.04 14.34 7.24
CA ALA A 121 2.52 14.97 8.45
C ALA A 121 3.53 15.92 9.14
N ASP A 122 4.81 15.86 8.75
CA ASP A 122 5.90 16.68 9.28
C ASP A 122 6.24 17.89 8.38
N GLU A 123 5.34 18.29 7.47
CA GLU A 123 5.46 19.56 6.76
C GLU A 123 4.93 20.72 7.61
N ARG A 124 5.71 21.09 8.65
CA ARG A 124 5.98 22.51 8.94
C ARG A 124 7.08 23.03 8.02
N ALA A 125 7.02 22.70 6.73
CA ALA A 125 7.79 23.37 5.71
C ALA A 125 7.19 24.77 5.47
N VAL A 126 7.40 25.68 6.44
CA VAL A 126 7.31 27.12 6.18
C VAL A 126 8.56 27.46 5.38
N ALA A 127 8.49 27.34 4.06
CA ALA A 127 9.43 28.04 3.20
C ALA A 127 9.05 29.53 3.27
N ASP A 128 9.86 30.31 3.98
CA ASP A 128 9.88 31.75 3.86
C ASP A 128 10.28 32.09 2.42
N GLY A 129 9.29 32.31 1.55
CA GLY A 129 9.49 32.76 0.18
C GLY A 129 10.25 34.09 0.16
N GLY A 130 11.58 34.03 0.24
CA GLY A 130 12.48 35.16 0.13
C GLY A 130 12.46 35.69 -1.29
N PHE A 131 12.03 36.94 -1.46
CA PHE A 131 12.08 37.64 -2.73
C PHE A 131 13.53 37.78 -3.19
N VAL A 132 13.87 37.17 -4.32
CA VAL A 132 15.11 37.51 -5.05
C VAL A 132 14.83 38.75 -5.92
N GLU A 133 15.29 39.91 -5.44
CA GLU A 133 15.39 41.11 -6.26
C GLU A 133 16.27 40.83 -7.49
N ARG A 134 15.74 41.15 -8.68
CA ARG A 134 16.47 41.10 -9.94
C ARG A 134 17.65 42.06 -9.90
N ALA A 135 18.85 41.54 -9.71
CA ALA A 135 20.06 42.28 -10.03
C ALA A 135 20.18 42.43 -11.56
N GLN A 136 20.04 43.66 -12.03
CA GLN A 136 20.28 44.07 -13.41
C GLN A 136 21.72 43.72 -13.81
N ARG A 137 21.88 42.89 -14.85
CA ARG A 137 23.14 42.79 -15.58
C ARG A 137 23.22 44.00 -16.53
N THR A 138 24.07 44.96 -16.19
CA THR A 138 24.43 46.05 -17.09
C THR A 138 25.54 45.56 -18.01
N ASP A 139 25.17 45.16 -19.23
CA ASP A 139 26.13 44.71 -20.25
C ASP A 139 26.77 45.95 -20.91
N ALA A 140 27.89 46.42 -20.35
CA ALA A 140 28.72 47.42 -21.02
C ALA A 140 29.63 46.74 -22.06
N THR A 141 29.12 46.58 -23.29
CA THR A 141 29.95 46.19 -24.44
C THR A 141 30.39 47.47 -25.18
N GLY A 142 31.57 47.98 -24.83
CA GLY A 142 32.24 49.04 -25.57
C GLY A 142 32.88 48.49 -26.85
N GLY A 143 32.26 48.77 -28.00
CA GLY A 143 32.77 48.44 -29.33
C GLY A 143 33.91 49.37 -29.76
N ARG A 144 34.97 48.76 -30.33
CA ARG A 144 36.07 49.43 -31.03
C ARG A 144 35.57 50.03 -32.36
N ARG A 145 36.08 51.22 -32.72
CA ARG A 145 36.20 51.70 -34.09
C ARG A 145 37.67 51.99 -34.37
#